data_AF-A0A2I8EZQ7-F1
#
_entry.id   AF-A0A2I8EZQ7-F1
#
_cell.length_a   1.000
_cell.length_b   1.000
_cell.length_c   1.000
_cell.angle_alpha   90.00
_cell.angle_beta   90.00
_cell.angle_gamma   90.00
#
_symmetry.space_group_name_H-M   'P 1'
#
loop_
_entity.id
_entity.type
_entity.pdbx_description
1 polymer ?
#
loop_
_entity_poly.entity_id
_entity_poly.type
_entity_poly.pdbx_seq_one_letter_code
_entity_poly.pdbx_strand_id
1 'polypeptide(L)'
;MTNLTTIDAEEHNIDPATLERALRSASLDLQQIIVTVARRHLDSGRRAAAYGAQQPTWQTLRTIDEQTFENPGFIARHNDAVRSMFVRFGDSRLSAFDLDAPVDWRHEDDNLPVVYLLVRALVESSGSMNE
;
A
#
# COMPACT_ATOMS: atom_id res chain seq x y z
N MET A 1 23.17 -36.99 20.40
CA MET A 1 23.13 -35.57 20.81
C MET A 1 22.12 -34.89 19.90
N THR A 2 20.87 -34.87 20.34
CA THR A 2 19.71 -34.31 19.65
C THR A 2 19.13 -33.27 20.58
N ASN A 3 19.02 -32.03 20.12
CA ASN A 3 18.03 -31.04 20.58
C ASN A 3 18.12 -29.82 19.64
N LEU A 4 17.37 -29.88 18.55
CA LEU A 4 17.19 -28.79 17.59
C LEU A 4 15.75 -28.84 17.08
N THR A 5 14.80 -28.84 18.02
CA THR A 5 13.36 -28.69 17.79
C THR A 5 12.73 -28.21 19.10
N THR A 6 13.05 -26.97 19.47
CA THR A 6 12.21 -26.14 20.35
C THR A 6 11.78 -24.91 19.56
N ILE A 7 11.47 -25.13 18.28
CA ILE A 7 10.74 -24.19 17.44
C ILE A 7 9.45 -24.93 17.07
N ASP A 8 8.66 -25.22 18.10
CA ASP A 8 7.34 -25.82 17.96
C ASP A 8 6.39 -24.97 18.81
N ALA A 9 5.44 -24.34 18.12
CA ALA A 9 4.14 -23.93 18.65
C ALA A 9 4.03 -22.69 19.58
N GLU A 10 4.74 -21.60 19.32
CA GLU A 10 4.22 -20.24 19.67
C GLU A 10 3.62 -19.54 18.43
N GLU A 11 3.09 -20.33 17.51
CA GLU A 11 2.39 -19.84 16.33
C GLU A 11 0.87 -19.85 16.59
N HIS A 12 0.31 -18.64 16.66
CA HIS A 12 -1.13 -18.31 16.48
C HIS A 12 -2.09 -18.49 17.66
N ASN A 13 -1.76 -17.89 18.81
CA ASN A 13 -2.81 -17.38 19.71
C ASN A 13 -2.59 -15.89 19.99
N ILE A 14 -2.54 -15.09 18.91
CA ILE A 14 -2.59 -13.64 19.08
C ILE A 14 -4.01 -13.31 19.53
N ASP A 15 -4.12 -12.83 20.77
CA ASP A 15 -5.37 -12.31 21.32
C ASP A 15 -6.03 -11.36 20.31
N PRO A 16 -7.33 -11.54 19.99
CA PRO A 16 -8.01 -10.76 18.95
C PRO A 16 -7.92 -9.24 19.20
N ALA A 17 -7.98 -8.78 20.45
CA ALA A 17 -7.83 -7.37 20.76
C ALA A 17 -6.41 -6.85 20.49
N THR A 18 -5.40 -7.69 20.74
CA THR A 18 -4.00 -7.42 20.39
C THR A 18 -3.80 -7.34 18.88
N LEU A 19 -4.41 -8.27 18.12
CA LEU A 19 -4.38 -8.26 16.66
C LEU A 19 -5.06 -7.02 16.08
N GLU A 20 -6.26 -6.66 16.56
CA GLU A 20 -6.98 -5.46 16.13
C GLU A 20 -6.16 -4.19 16.39
N ARG A 21 -5.50 -4.11 17.55
CA ARG A 21 -4.64 -2.97 17.88
C ARG A 21 -3.43 -2.91 16.96
N ALA A 22 -2.81 -4.05 16.66
CA ALA A 22 -1.68 -4.14 15.75
C ALA A 22 -2.09 -3.74 14.32
N LEU A 23 -3.23 -4.25 13.83
CA LEU A 23 -3.79 -3.88 12.53
C LEU A 23 -4.10 -2.38 12.45
N ARG A 24 -4.72 -1.80 13.47
CA ARG A 24 -4.98 -0.36 13.51
C ARG A 24 -3.70 0.46 13.46
N SER A 25 -2.68 0.05 14.22
CA SER A 25 -1.37 0.70 14.21
C SER A 25 -0.70 0.58 12.85
N ALA A 26 -0.74 -0.60 12.22
CA ALA A 26 -0.16 -0.84 10.91
C ALA A 26 -0.90 -0.05 9.81
N SER A 27 -2.23 0.03 9.86
CA SER A 27 -3.02 0.83 8.93
C SER A 27 -2.67 2.32 8.97
N LEU A 28 -2.54 2.90 10.18
CA LEU A 28 -2.17 4.31 10.32
C LEU A 28 -0.76 4.59 9.78
N ASP A 29 0.16 3.67 10.04
CA ASP A 29 1.52 3.77 9.57
C ASP A 29 1.63 3.63 8.06
N LEU A 30 0.93 2.65 7.49
CA LEU A 30 0.87 2.42 6.05
C LEU A 30 0.26 3.64 5.34
N GLN A 31 -0.78 4.25 5.91
CA GLN A 31 -1.34 5.51 5.42
C GLN A 31 -0.29 6.61 5.36
N GLN A 32 0.46 6.83 6.44
CA GLN A 32 1.49 7.87 6.49
C GLN A 32 2.60 7.63 5.45
N ILE A 33 3.07 6.39 5.33
CA ILE A 33 4.11 6.01 4.37
C ILE A 33 3.60 6.19 2.94
N ILE A 34 2.42 5.64 2.61
CA ILE A 34 1.84 5.75 1.27
C ILE A 34 1.61 7.21 0.90
N VAL A 35 1.07 8.04 1.79
CA VAL A 35 0.89 9.47 1.51
C VAL A 35 2.22 10.15 1.19
N THR A 36 3.27 9.83 1.93
CA THR A 36 4.60 10.40 1.73
C THR A 36 5.21 9.97 0.39
N VAL A 37 5.15 8.68 0.08
CA VAL A 37 5.69 8.10 -1.15
C VAL A 37 4.87 8.56 -2.35
N ALA A 38 3.54 8.49 -2.29
CA ALA A 38 2.63 8.90 -3.35
C ALA A 38 2.79 10.39 -3.67
N ARG A 39 2.86 11.28 -2.68
CA ARG A 39 3.09 12.72 -2.93
C ARG A 39 4.37 12.96 -3.72
N ARG A 40 5.46 12.26 -3.41
CA ARG A 40 6.70 12.39 -4.18
C ARG A 40 6.53 11.98 -5.65
N HIS A 41 5.83 10.87 -5.91
CA HIS A 41 5.58 10.39 -7.28
C HIS A 41 4.61 11.30 -8.04
N LEU A 42 3.53 11.74 -7.38
CA LEU A 42 2.52 12.62 -7.94
C LEU A 42 3.06 14.05 -8.17
N ASP A 43 3.89 14.60 -7.27
CA ASP A 43 4.52 15.92 -7.44
C ASP A 43 5.56 15.90 -8.57
N SER A 44 6.33 14.81 -8.68
CA SER A 44 7.26 14.61 -9.79
C SER A 44 6.50 14.49 -11.12
N GLY A 45 5.40 13.72 -11.11
CA GLY A 45 4.46 13.62 -12.22
C GLY A 45 3.82 14.96 -12.59
N ARG A 46 3.48 15.81 -11.60
CA ARG A 46 2.91 17.15 -11.83
C ARG A 46 3.92 18.10 -12.49
N ARG A 47 5.19 18.06 -12.05
CA ARG A 47 6.26 18.83 -12.70
C ARG A 47 6.48 18.36 -14.14
N ALA A 48 6.44 17.06 -14.40
CA ALA A 48 6.47 16.52 -15.75
C ALA A 48 5.21 16.90 -16.56
N ALA A 49 4.03 16.91 -15.92
CA ALA A 49 2.76 17.24 -16.54
C ALA A 49 2.65 18.72 -16.95
N ALA A 50 3.36 19.62 -16.25
CA ALA A 50 3.54 21.01 -16.70
C ALA A 50 4.24 21.11 -18.08
N TYR A 51 4.89 20.03 -18.54
CA TYR A 51 5.50 19.87 -19.86
C TYR A 51 4.74 18.91 -20.79
N GLY A 52 3.57 18.38 -20.37
CA GLY A 52 2.76 17.45 -21.17
C GLY A 52 2.31 16.22 -20.37
N ALA A 53 1.22 16.40 -19.62
CA ALA A 53 0.31 15.39 -19.05
C ALA A 53 0.85 13.97 -18.82
N GLN A 54 1.21 13.64 -17.57
CA GLN A 54 1.24 12.24 -17.13
C GLN A 54 0.36 12.07 -15.89
N GLN A 55 -0.82 11.48 -16.10
CA GLN A 55 -1.60 10.92 -15.01
C GLN A 55 -0.82 9.73 -14.41
N PRO A 56 -1.00 9.42 -13.11
CA PRO A 56 -0.40 8.23 -12.53
C PRO A 56 -0.84 6.99 -13.32
N THR A 57 0.11 6.11 -13.62
CA THR A 57 -0.15 4.85 -14.31
C THR A 57 -0.25 3.71 -13.31
N TRP A 58 -0.72 2.56 -13.75
CA TRP A 58 -0.72 1.34 -12.93
C TRP A 58 0.68 0.97 -12.43
N GLN A 59 1.73 1.23 -13.23
CA GLN A 59 3.13 1.12 -12.85
C GLN A 59 3.49 2.05 -11.68
N THR A 60 2.95 3.27 -11.65
CA THR A 60 3.14 4.19 -10.52
C THR A 60 2.57 3.57 -9.23
N LEU A 61 1.36 3.01 -9.28
CA LEU A 61 0.75 2.36 -8.10
C LEU A 61 1.54 1.14 -7.63
N ARG A 62 1.98 0.30 -8.55
CA ARG A 62 2.86 -0.84 -8.25
C ARG A 62 4.15 -0.38 -7.56
N THR A 63 4.78 0.67 -8.07
CA THR A 63 6.02 1.23 -7.50
C THR A 63 5.80 1.77 -6.09
N ILE A 64 4.67 2.45 -5.84
CA ILE A 64 4.31 2.94 -4.50
C ILE A 64 4.06 1.78 -3.54
N ASP A 65 3.37 0.72 -3.99
CA ASP A 65 3.14 -0.49 -3.20
C ASP A 65 4.46 -1.12 -2.77
N GLU A 66 5.34 -1.42 -3.73
CA GLU A 66 6.65 -2.02 -3.49
C GLU A 66 7.46 -1.17 -2.50
N GLN A 67 7.60 0.15 -2.73
CA GLN A 67 8.33 1.05 -1.82
C GLN A 67 7.72 1.15 -0.41
N THR A 68 6.41 0.98 -0.28
CA THR A 68 5.72 1.03 1.02
C THR A 68 5.95 -0.26 1.80
N PHE A 69 5.72 -1.41 1.17
CA PHE A 69 5.81 -2.71 1.85
C PHE A 69 7.27 -3.16 2.06
N GLU A 70 8.20 -2.65 1.25
CA GLU A 70 9.65 -2.83 1.45
C GLU A 70 10.27 -1.79 2.38
N ASN A 71 9.47 -0.85 2.93
CA ASN A 71 9.99 0.16 3.85
C ASN A 71 10.59 -0.50 5.10
N PRO A 72 11.90 -0.31 5.39
CA PRO A 72 12.55 -0.97 6.52
C PRO A 72 11.91 -0.63 7.86
N GLY A 73 11.42 0.61 8.01
CA GLY A 73 10.71 1.06 9.20
C GLY A 73 9.35 0.40 9.37
N PHE A 74 8.62 0.13 8.29
CA PHE A 74 7.36 -0.62 8.32
C PHE A 74 7.60 -2.09 8.69
N ILE A 75 8.57 -2.73 8.03
CA ILE A 75 8.95 -4.13 8.28
C ILE A 75 9.41 -4.33 9.72
N ALA A 76 10.22 -3.41 10.26
CA ALA A 76 10.74 -3.52 11.63
C ALA A 76 9.67 -3.32 12.71
N ARG A 77 8.59 -2.58 12.42
CA ARG A 77 7.53 -2.25 13.39
C ARG A 77 6.38 -3.24 13.40
N HIS A 78 6.14 -3.94 12.29
CA HIS A 78 4.99 -4.83 12.13
C HIS A 78 5.41 -6.23 11.71
N ASN A 79 4.93 -7.24 12.44
CA ASN A 79 5.23 -8.63 12.11
C ASN A 79 4.61 -9.05 10.78
N ASP A 80 5.06 -10.19 10.24
CA ASP A 80 4.60 -10.67 8.93
C ASP A 80 3.10 -10.98 8.89
N ALA A 81 2.56 -11.60 9.94
CA ALA A 81 1.13 -11.92 10.03
C ALA A 81 0.23 -10.68 9.88
N VAL A 82 0.59 -9.56 10.52
CA VAL A 82 -0.15 -8.29 10.40
C VAL A 82 0.05 -7.66 9.03
N ARG A 83 1.28 -7.68 8.48
CA ARG A 83 1.58 -7.12 7.16
C ARG A 83 0.85 -7.87 6.03
N SER A 84 0.73 -9.18 6.14
CA SER A 84 0.05 -10.06 5.17
C SER A 84 -1.48 -9.93 5.16
N MET A 85 -2.07 -9.20 6.11
CA MET A 85 -3.51 -8.90 6.12
C MET A 85 -3.91 -7.78 5.15
N PHE A 86 -2.93 -7.02 4.62
CA PHE A 86 -3.18 -5.95 3.67
C PHE A 86 -3.12 -6.47 2.24
N VAL A 87 -4.12 -6.13 1.44
CA VAL A 87 -4.16 -6.46 0.02
C VAL A 87 -3.10 -5.64 -0.72
N ARG A 88 -2.11 -6.33 -1.29
CA ARG A 88 -1.06 -5.72 -2.10
C ARG A 88 -1.49 -5.57 -3.54
N PHE A 89 -0.88 -4.62 -4.23
CA PHE A 89 -1.13 -4.39 -5.66
C PHE A 89 -0.89 -5.66 -6.49
N GLY A 90 0.25 -6.34 -6.27
CA GLY A 90 0.63 -7.56 -7.00
C GLY A 90 -0.35 -8.71 -6.82
N ASP A 91 -0.99 -8.80 -5.66
CA ASP A 91 -1.95 -9.86 -5.32
C ASP A 91 -3.38 -9.53 -5.78
N SER A 92 -3.62 -8.29 -6.20
CA SER A 92 -4.92 -7.82 -6.69
C SER A 92 -5.11 -8.12 -8.18
N ARG A 93 -6.38 -8.14 -8.63
CA ARG A 93 -6.72 -8.23 -10.06
C ARG A 93 -6.20 -7.04 -10.88
N LEU A 94 -5.88 -5.92 -10.22
CA LEU A 94 -5.37 -4.74 -10.89
C LEU A 94 -3.95 -4.95 -11.46
N SER A 95 -3.20 -5.95 -10.97
CA SER A 95 -1.87 -6.29 -11.49
C SER A 95 -1.89 -6.84 -12.92
N ALA A 96 -3.05 -7.28 -13.40
CA ALA A 96 -3.24 -7.79 -14.76
C ALA A 96 -3.48 -6.68 -15.81
N PHE A 97 -3.66 -5.43 -15.39
CA PHE A 97 -3.80 -4.31 -16.31
C PHE A 97 -2.47 -3.93 -16.96
N ASP A 98 -2.57 -3.23 -18.10
CA ASP A 98 -1.41 -2.63 -18.74
C ASP A 98 -0.77 -1.60 -17.80
N LEU A 99 0.46 -1.86 -17.36
CA LEU A 99 1.14 -1.07 -16.35
C LEU A 99 1.42 0.37 -16.82
N ASP A 100 1.53 0.58 -18.13
CA ASP A 100 1.78 1.91 -18.70
C ASP A 100 0.49 2.71 -18.92
N ALA A 101 -0.67 2.07 -18.82
CA ALA A 101 -1.95 2.75 -18.94
C ALA A 101 -2.24 3.64 -17.71
N PRO A 102 -2.94 4.78 -17.89
CA PRO A 102 -3.39 5.59 -16.76
C PRO A 102 -4.32 4.80 -15.86
N VAL A 103 -4.26 5.08 -14.55
CA VAL A 103 -5.13 4.44 -13.57
C VAL A 103 -6.57 4.85 -13.81
N ASP A 104 -7.46 3.86 -13.93
CA ASP A 104 -8.90 4.10 -13.85
C ASP A 104 -9.33 4.15 -12.38
N TRP A 105 -9.68 5.34 -11.88
CA TRP A 105 -10.11 5.54 -10.50
C TRP A 105 -11.56 5.10 -10.21
N ARG A 106 -12.27 4.58 -11.21
CA ARG A 106 -13.69 4.22 -11.09
C ARG A 106 -13.91 2.75 -10.69
N HIS A 107 -12.86 1.99 -10.42
CA HIS A 107 -13.02 0.64 -9.90
C HIS A 107 -13.59 0.64 -8.48
N GLU A 108 -14.59 -0.24 -8.28
CA GLU A 108 -15.33 -0.45 -7.03
C GLU A 108 -15.26 -1.92 -6.57
N ASP A 109 -14.18 -2.64 -6.91
CA ASP A 109 -14.00 -4.04 -6.45
C ASP A 109 -13.90 -4.08 -4.90
N ASP A 110 -14.46 -5.10 -4.28
CA ASP A 110 -14.43 -5.27 -2.82
C ASP A 110 -13.00 -5.54 -2.29
N ASN A 111 -12.10 -6.02 -3.14
CA ASN A 111 -10.74 -6.42 -2.79
C ASN A 111 -9.67 -5.51 -3.44
N LEU A 112 -9.91 -4.19 -3.44
CA LEU A 112 -8.96 -3.22 -3.95
C LEU A 112 -7.69 -3.16 -3.08
N PRO A 113 -6.49 -3.06 -3.68
CA PRO A 113 -5.26 -2.96 -2.93
C PRO A 113 -5.19 -1.64 -2.17
N VAL A 114 -4.54 -1.66 -1.00
CA VAL A 114 -4.54 -0.50 -0.10
C VAL A 114 -3.92 0.74 -0.75
N VAL A 115 -2.91 0.54 -1.60
CA VAL A 115 -2.30 1.62 -2.37
C VAL A 115 -3.29 2.32 -3.30
N TYR A 116 -4.20 1.58 -3.94
CA TYR A 116 -5.19 2.17 -4.85
C TYR A 116 -6.16 3.07 -4.08
N LEU A 117 -6.70 2.57 -2.96
CA LEU A 117 -7.66 3.31 -2.14
C LEU A 117 -7.07 4.61 -1.59
N LEU A 118 -5.85 4.56 -1.08
CA LEU A 118 -5.21 5.72 -0.46
C LEU A 118 -4.72 6.74 -1.50
N VAL A 119 -4.17 6.29 -2.62
CA VAL A 119 -3.76 7.20 -3.70
C VAL A 119 -4.98 7.81 -4.37
N ARG A 120 -6.08 7.06 -4.57
CA ARG A 120 -7.36 7.59 -5.04
C ARG A 120 -7.85 8.73 -4.14
N ALA A 121 -7.91 8.50 -2.84
CA ALA A 121 -8.33 9.52 -1.87
C ALA A 121 -7.43 10.78 -1.91
N LEU A 122 -6.11 10.62 -2.13
CA LEU A 122 -5.19 11.73 -2.30
C LEU A 122 -5.43 12.52 -3.58
N VAL A 123 -5.67 11.83 -4.69
CA VAL A 123 -5.96 12.46 -6.00
C VAL A 123 -7.29 13.22 -5.93
N GLU A 124 -8.34 12.60 -5.37
CA GLU A 124 -9.65 13.23 -5.18
C GLU A 124 -9.55 14.46 -4.25
N SER A 125 -8.84 14.35 -3.13
CA SER A 125 -8.61 15.48 -2.20
C SER A 125 -7.80 16.62 -2.83
N SER A 126 -6.90 16.30 -3.78
CA SER A 126 -6.10 17.29 -4.50
C SER A 126 -6.87 17.97 -5.63
N GLY A 127 -7.93 17.33 -6.13
CA GLY A 127 -8.83 17.84 -7.17
C GLY A 127 -9.89 18.80 -6.63
N SER A 128 -10.35 18.62 -5.38
CA SER A 128 -11.36 19.49 -4.74
C SER A 128 -10.86 20.89 -4.33
N MET A 129 -9.58 21.22 -4.52
CA MET A 129 -9.06 22.58 -4.32
C MET A 129 -9.10 23.37 -5.65
N ASN A 130 -10.25 23.38 -6.33
CA ASN A 130 -10.57 24.20 -7.50
C ASN A 130 -12.09 24.17 -7.74
N GLU A 131 -12.88 24.52 -6.73
CA GLU A 131 -14.28 24.98 -6.88
C GLU A 131 -14.46 26.30 -6.11
#